data_AF-A0A4E0S336-F1
#
_entry.id   AF-A0A4E0S336-F1
#
_cell.length_a   1.000
_cell.length_b   1.000
_cell.length_c   1.000
_cell.angle_alpha   90.00
_cell.angle_beta   90.00
_cell.angle_gamma   90.00
#
_symmetry.space_group_name_H-M   'P 1'
#
loop_
_entity.id
_entity.type
_entity.pdbx_description
1 polymer ?
#
loop_
_entity_poly.entity_id
_entity_poly.type
_entity_poly.pdbx_seq_one_letter_code
_entity_poly.pdbx_strand_id
1 'polypeptide(L)'
;MVLPADNEEGTRAVVGRTQRQINLPSPPKLSLRVTVTPADYKPAVKCGNVGGCEEQFEWSPEIIEKPCLHPKQFANLGTEPPKDMLLFGASGNGETILERAVVNRTETCLIRVICSELVRKYVDERAFLL
;
A
#
# COMPACT_ATOMS: atom_id res chain seq x y z
N MET A 1 -0.44 -9.05 31.83
CA MET A 1 0.98 -8.84 32.19
C MET A 1 1.71 -8.67 30.87
N VAL A 2 2.08 -7.45 30.50
CA VAL A 2 2.72 -7.13 29.21
C VAL A 2 4.19 -7.55 29.29
N LEU A 3 4.72 -8.19 28.25
CA LEU A 3 6.12 -8.58 28.18
C LEU A 3 6.99 -7.32 27.98
N PRO A 4 8.16 -7.22 28.62
CA PRO A 4 9.04 -6.05 28.48
C PRO A 4 9.57 -5.82 27.06
N ALA A 5 9.42 -6.80 26.15
CA ALA A 5 9.80 -6.69 24.75
C ALA A 5 8.78 -5.91 23.88
N ASP A 6 7.53 -5.77 24.32
CA ASP A 6 6.47 -5.08 23.55
C ASP A 6 6.39 -3.57 23.85
N ASN A 7 7.32 -3.05 24.65
CA ASN A 7 7.37 -1.64 25.08
C ASN A 7 8.61 -0.94 24.52
N GLU A 8 8.63 -0.74 23.20
CA GLU A 8 9.61 0.15 22.57
C GLU A 8 9.24 1.62 22.77
N GLU A 9 10.25 2.48 22.93
CA GLU A 9 10.08 3.93 23.11
C GLU A 9 9.32 4.53 21.91
N GLY A 10 8.11 5.05 22.15
CA GLY A 10 7.21 5.55 21.10
C GLY A 10 5.94 4.71 20.89
N THR A 11 5.84 3.53 21.52
CA THR A 11 4.64 2.68 21.46
C THR A 11 3.53 3.26 22.33
N ARG A 12 2.38 3.59 21.73
CA ARG A 12 1.20 4.06 22.48
C ARG A 12 0.61 2.89 23.25
N ALA A 13 0.23 3.08 24.50
CA ALA A 13 -0.35 2.02 25.31
C ALA A 13 -1.69 2.43 25.92
N VAL A 14 -2.62 1.48 26.03
CA VAL A 14 -3.93 1.71 26.64
C VAL A 14 -3.78 1.62 28.16
N VAL A 15 -3.98 2.75 28.84
CA VAL A 15 -3.92 2.84 30.31
C VAL A 15 -5.32 2.75 30.89
N GLY A 16 -5.52 1.83 31.84
CA GLY A 16 -6.78 1.69 32.58
C GLY A 16 -7.10 2.96 33.40
N ARG A 17 -8.37 3.39 33.39
CA ARG A 17 -8.83 4.62 34.09
C ARG A 17 -8.81 4.52 35.61
N THR A 18 -8.99 3.32 36.17
CA THR A 18 -9.13 3.10 37.63
C THR A 18 -7.85 2.61 38.29
N GLN A 19 -7.07 1.81 37.59
CA GLN A 19 -5.74 1.36 37.99
C GLN A 19 -4.85 1.67 36.80
N ARG A 20 -3.84 2.54 36.98
CA ARG A 20 -2.92 3.01 35.93
C ARG A 20 -1.99 1.88 35.43
N GLN A 21 -2.56 0.75 35.04
CA GLN A 21 -1.85 -0.37 34.43
C GLN A 21 -1.92 -0.25 32.91
N ILE A 22 -0.78 -0.50 32.29
CA ILE A 22 -0.62 -0.60 30.84
C ILE A 22 -1.17 -1.97 30.43
N ASN A 23 -2.36 -1.98 29.84
CA ASN A 23 -3.06 -3.23 29.60
C ASN A 23 -2.68 -3.85 28.25
N LEU A 24 -2.52 -3.03 27.21
CA LEU A 24 -2.19 -3.49 25.86
C LEU A 24 -1.47 -2.38 25.06
N PRO A 25 -0.49 -2.72 24.21
CA PRO A 25 0.00 -1.79 23.19
C PRO A 25 -1.14 -1.45 22.23
N SER A 26 -1.30 -0.16 21.96
CA SER A 26 -2.29 0.39 21.03
C SER A 26 -1.64 0.49 19.65
N PRO A 27 -2.34 0.11 18.57
CA PRO A 27 -1.79 0.26 17.23
C PRO A 27 -1.45 1.73 16.95
N PRO A 28 -0.39 2.00 16.18
CA PRO A 28 -0.02 3.36 15.80
C PRO A 28 -1.21 4.01 15.08
N LYS A 29 -1.59 5.21 15.52
CA LYS A 29 -2.69 5.95 14.91
C LYS A 29 -2.20 6.48 13.57
N LEU A 30 -2.47 5.76 12.48
CA LEU A 30 -2.26 6.25 11.13
C LEU A 30 -3.12 7.50 10.95
N SER A 31 -2.47 8.65 10.76
CA SER A 31 -3.18 9.90 10.53
C SER A 31 -3.76 9.92 9.12
N LEU A 32 -3.11 9.30 8.14
CA LEU A 32 -3.57 9.28 6.76
C LEU A 32 -4.74 8.30 6.58
N ARG A 33 -5.75 8.72 5.80
CA ARG A 33 -6.83 7.83 5.37
C ARG A 33 -6.30 6.91 4.27
N VAL A 34 -5.59 5.87 4.69
CA VAL A 34 -5.04 4.84 3.80
C VAL A 34 -6.12 3.80 3.55
N THR A 35 -6.43 3.55 2.27
CA THR A 35 -7.27 2.40 1.92
C THR A 35 -6.34 1.22 1.70
N VAL A 36 -6.28 0.32 2.69
CA VAL A 36 -5.55 -0.94 2.59
C VAL A 36 -6.52 -1.99 2.10
N THR A 37 -6.25 -2.54 0.92
CA THR A 37 -6.97 -3.71 0.41
C THR A 37 -6.11 -4.93 0.71
N PRO A 38 -6.54 -5.81 1.64
CA PRO A 38 -5.76 -6.98 2.01
C PRO A 38 -5.64 -7.92 0.81
N ALA A 39 -4.54 -8.68 0.75
CA ALA A 39 -4.25 -9.64 -0.31
C ALA A 39 -5.37 -10.68 -0.54
N ASP A 40 -6.14 -10.99 0.51
CA ASP A 40 -7.27 -11.93 0.45
C ASP A 40 -8.47 -11.38 -0.35
N TYR A 41 -8.54 -10.06 -0.55
CA TYR A 41 -9.59 -9.43 -1.35
C TYR A 41 -9.19 -9.44 -2.82
N LYS A 42 -9.71 -10.41 -3.56
CA LYS A 42 -9.56 -10.53 -5.02
C LYS A 42 -10.61 -9.68 -5.74
N PRO A 43 -10.28 -8.48 -6.26
CA PRO A 43 -11.22 -7.75 -7.09
C PRO A 43 -11.50 -8.56 -8.36
N ALA A 44 -12.79 -8.76 -8.69
CA ALA A 44 -13.23 -9.52 -9.86
C ALA A 44 -13.02 -8.77 -11.20
N VAL A 45 -11.89 -8.07 -11.34
CA VAL A 45 -11.58 -7.24 -12.51
C VAL A 45 -10.45 -7.90 -13.28
N LYS A 46 -10.73 -8.24 -14.54
CA LYS A 46 -9.75 -8.81 -15.46
C LYS A 46 -9.17 -7.73 -16.35
N CYS A 47 -7.88 -7.87 -16.67
CA CYS A 47 -7.13 -7.02 -17.59
C CYS A 47 -7.85 -6.83 -18.95
N GLY A 48 -8.54 -7.86 -19.47
CA GLY A 48 -9.28 -7.79 -20.74
C GLY A 48 -10.56 -6.94 -20.76
N ASN A 49 -10.93 -6.28 -19.65
CA ASN A 49 -12.12 -5.42 -19.61
C ASN A 49 -11.88 -3.97 -20.08
N VAL A 50 -10.65 -3.61 -20.48
CA VAL A 50 -10.30 -2.25 -20.91
C VAL A 50 -9.87 -2.27 -22.38
N GLY A 51 -10.62 -1.59 -23.25
CA GLY A 51 -10.30 -1.48 -24.67
C GLY A 51 -9.31 -0.35 -24.95
N GLY A 52 -8.37 -0.59 -25.89
CA GLY A 52 -7.48 0.46 -26.43
C GLY A 52 -6.16 0.68 -25.68
N CYS A 53 -5.86 -0.12 -24.64
CA CYS A 53 -4.61 -0.01 -23.86
C CYS A 53 -3.86 -1.35 -23.72
N GLU A 54 -4.00 -2.26 -24.70
CA GLU A 54 -3.45 -3.63 -24.61
C GLU A 54 -1.94 -3.65 -24.34
N GLU A 55 -1.16 -2.77 -24.96
CA GLU A 55 0.29 -2.71 -24.76
C GLU A 55 0.66 -2.37 -23.31
N GLN A 56 -0.02 -1.39 -22.70
CA GLN A 56 0.21 -1.03 -21.29
C GLN A 56 -0.22 -2.16 -20.35
N PHE A 57 -1.26 -2.91 -20.73
CA PHE A 57 -1.75 -4.07 -20.00
C PHE A 57 -0.83 -5.29 -20.10
N GLU A 58 -0.01 -5.40 -21.14
CA GLU A 58 1.02 -6.44 -21.25
C GLU A 58 2.28 -6.09 -20.45
N TRP A 59 2.74 -4.83 -20.56
CA TRP A 59 3.98 -4.39 -19.92
C TRP A 59 3.87 -4.23 -18.40
N SER A 60 2.74 -3.73 -17.91
CA SER A 60 2.60 -3.37 -16.49
C SER A 60 2.64 -4.58 -15.55
N PRO A 61 1.91 -5.69 -15.82
CA PRO A 61 2.03 -6.89 -15.01
C PRO A 61 3.42 -7.50 -15.14
N GLU A 62 4.07 -7.45 -16.30
CA GLU A 62 5.41 -8.01 -16.47
C GLU A 62 6.43 -7.35 -15.52
N ILE A 63 6.40 -6.03 -15.39
CA ILE A 63 7.29 -5.25 -14.53
C ILE A 63 7.10 -5.57 -13.05
N ILE A 64 5.87 -5.87 -12.61
CA ILE A 64 5.54 -6.11 -11.19
C ILE A 64 5.55 -7.60 -10.85
N GLU A 65 5.00 -8.45 -11.71
CA GLU A 65 4.88 -9.90 -11.53
C GLU A 65 6.24 -10.60 -11.65
N LYS A 66 7.07 -10.26 -12.65
CA LYS A 66 8.38 -10.93 -12.81
C LYS A 66 9.28 -10.81 -11.58
N PRO A 67 9.48 -9.63 -10.97
CA PRO A 67 10.32 -9.55 -9.77
C PRO A 67 9.67 -10.22 -8.56
N CYS A 68 8.34 -10.23 -8.44
CA CYS A 68 7.65 -10.96 -7.38
C CYS A 68 7.77 -12.48 -7.52
N LEU A 69 7.59 -13.03 -8.72
CA LEU A 69 7.56 -14.48 -8.98
C LEU A 69 8.96 -15.08 -9.15
N HIS A 70 9.90 -14.33 -9.74
CA HIS A 70 11.23 -14.83 -10.11
C HIS A 70 12.39 -13.97 -9.60
N PRO A 71 12.50 -13.71 -8.29
CA PRO A 71 13.59 -12.89 -7.74
C PRO A 71 14.98 -13.49 -8.00
N LYS A 72 15.08 -14.82 -8.15
CA LYS A 72 16.34 -15.51 -8.44
C LYS A 72 16.92 -15.17 -9.83
N GLN A 73 16.07 -14.83 -10.79
CA GLN A 73 16.54 -14.46 -12.14
C GLN A 73 17.30 -13.13 -12.10
N PHE A 74 16.80 -12.15 -11.34
CA PHE A 74 17.45 -10.86 -11.11
C PHE A 74 18.76 -11.01 -10.32
N ALA A 75 18.77 -11.88 -9.29
CA ALA A 75 19.98 -12.18 -8.52
C ALA A 75 21.10 -12.80 -9.37
N ASN A 76 20.76 -13.69 -10.31
CA ASN A 76 21.74 -14.34 -11.18
C ASN A 76 22.26 -13.41 -12.30
N LEU A 77 21.42 -12.50 -12.79
CA LEU A 77 21.83 -11.49 -13.78
C LEU A 77 22.66 -10.35 -13.17
N GLY A 78 22.61 -10.18 -11.84
CA GLY A 78 23.23 -9.05 -11.15
C GLY A 78 22.53 -7.71 -11.43
N THR A 79 21.30 -7.74 -11.93
CA THR A 79 20.50 -6.53 -12.21
C THR A 79 19.44 -6.33 -11.13
N GLU A 80 19.28 -5.10 -10.67
CA GLU A 80 18.21 -4.77 -9.74
C GLU A 80 16.86 -4.77 -10.48
N PRO A 81 15.82 -5.41 -9.91
CA PRO A 81 14.49 -5.33 -10.48
C PRO A 81 13.96 -3.89 -10.43
N PRO A 82 13.10 -3.50 -11.39
CA PRO A 82 12.40 -2.23 -11.34
C PRO A 82 11.54 -2.18 -10.06
N LYS A 83 11.67 -1.08 -9.31
CA LYS A 83 11.00 -0.92 -8.00
C LYS A 83 9.67 -0.18 -8.12
N ASP A 84 9.58 0.74 -9.07
CA ASP A 84 8.47 1.67 -9.22
C ASP A 84 7.97 1.72 -10.67
N MET A 85 6.67 1.90 -10.82
CA MET A 85 6.02 2.12 -12.12
C MET A 85 5.11 3.34 -12.00
N LEU A 86 5.28 4.31 -12.90
CA LEU A 86 4.40 5.45 -13.01
C LEU A 86 3.44 5.22 -14.18
N LEU A 87 2.15 5.14 -13.86
CA LEU A 87 1.08 5.15 -14.86
C LEU A 87 0.63 6.60 -15.06
N PHE A 88 0.64 7.04 -16.33
CA PHE A 88 0.14 8.36 -16.70
C PHE A 88 -0.63 8.26 -18.02
N GLY A 89 -1.83 8.86 -18.05
CA GLY A 89 -2.68 8.88 -19.23
C GLY A 89 -3.90 9.77 -19.05
N ALA A 90 -4.69 9.90 -20.11
CA ALA A 90 -5.99 10.56 -20.03
C ALA A 90 -6.92 9.79 -19.07
N SER A 91 -7.73 10.53 -18.30
CA SER A 91 -8.71 9.91 -17.39
C SER A 91 -9.68 9.05 -18.20
N GLY A 92 -9.72 7.74 -17.92
CA GLY A 92 -10.57 6.79 -18.65
C GLY A 92 -9.81 5.60 -19.26
N ASN A 93 -8.48 5.65 -19.31
CA ASN A 93 -7.65 4.57 -19.87
C ASN A 93 -7.46 3.35 -18.94
N GLY A 94 -8.21 3.30 -17.83
CA GLY A 94 -8.25 2.12 -16.98
C GLY A 94 -7.06 1.94 -16.03
N GLU A 95 -6.29 2.98 -15.69
CA GLU A 95 -5.19 2.90 -14.71
C GLU A 95 -5.64 2.28 -13.37
N THR A 96 -6.77 2.74 -12.82
CA THR A 96 -7.34 2.17 -11.57
C THR A 96 -7.83 0.73 -11.75
N ILE A 97 -8.20 0.34 -12.97
CA ILE A 97 -8.62 -1.02 -13.30
C ILE A 97 -7.39 -1.94 -13.39
N LEU A 98 -6.31 -1.45 -13.99
CA LEU A 98 -5.03 -2.13 -14.12
C LEU A 98 -4.41 -2.43 -12.74
N GLU A 99 -4.38 -1.45 -11.83
CA GLU A 99 -3.92 -1.65 -10.45
C GLU A 99 -4.62 -2.84 -9.78
N ARG A 100 -5.96 -2.89 -9.89
CA ARG A 100 -6.77 -3.97 -9.32
C ARG A 100 -6.52 -5.32 -10.00
N ALA A 101 -6.35 -5.31 -11.33
CA ALA A 101 -6.07 -6.51 -12.10
C ALA A 101 -4.70 -7.12 -11.74
N VAL A 102 -3.68 -6.29 -11.54
CA VAL A 102 -2.33 -6.72 -11.11
C VAL A 102 -2.41 -7.36 -9.73
N VAL A 103 -3.04 -6.69 -8.77
CA VAL A 103 -3.22 -7.19 -7.40
C VAL A 103 -3.93 -8.55 -7.37
N ASN A 104 -4.95 -8.72 -8.21
CA ASN A 104 -5.66 -9.97 -8.34
C ASN A 104 -4.79 -11.11 -8.92
N ARG A 105 -3.79 -10.79 -9.76
CA ARG A 105 -2.87 -11.79 -10.34
C ARG A 105 -1.70 -12.13 -9.41
N THR A 106 -1.16 -11.14 -8.70
CA THR A 106 0.01 -11.32 -7.82
C THR A 106 -0.37 -11.76 -6.39
N GLU A 107 -1.65 -11.70 -6.03
CA GLU A 107 -2.13 -11.97 -4.66
C GLU A 107 -1.39 -11.11 -3.62
N THR A 108 -1.12 -9.84 -3.97
CA THR A 108 -0.39 -8.89 -3.12
C THR A 108 -1.33 -7.92 -2.41
N CYS A 109 -0.83 -7.25 -1.37
CA CYS A 109 -1.58 -6.19 -0.70
C CYS A 109 -1.53 -4.90 -1.53
N LEU A 110 -2.69 -4.25 -1.74
CA LEU A 110 -2.78 -2.95 -2.39
C LEU A 110 -2.97 -1.85 -1.35
N ILE A 111 -2.01 -0.93 -1.29
CA ILE A 111 -2.08 0.26 -0.45
C ILE A 111 -2.39 1.46 -1.35
N ARG A 112 -3.61 1.98 -1.26
CA ARG A 112 -4.03 3.16 -2.02
C ARG A 112 -3.99 4.41 -1.15
N VAL A 113 -3.19 5.37 -1.57
CA VAL A 113 -3.07 6.70 -0.95
C VAL A 113 -3.54 7.75 -1.95
N ILE A 114 -4.48 8.60 -1.53
CA ILE A 114 -4.98 9.70 -2.36
C ILE A 114 -4.21 10.97 -1.98
N CYS A 115 -3.55 11.60 -2.96
CA CYS A 115 -2.70 12.77 -2.70
C CYS A 115 -3.48 13.98 -2.15
N SER A 116 -4.76 14.16 -2.53
CA SER A 116 -5.60 15.24 -1.99
C SER A 116 -5.85 15.14 -0.48
N GLU A 117 -5.83 13.93 0.09
CA GLU A 117 -5.94 13.72 1.54
C GLU A 117 -4.65 14.13 2.26
N LEU A 118 -3.50 13.99 1.60
CA LEU A 118 -2.20 14.37 2.15
C LEU A 118 -2.09 15.90 2.32
N VAL A 119 -2.64 16.66 1.37
CA VAL A 119 -2.63 18.12 1.42
C VAL A 119 -3.48 18.66 2.58
N ARG A 120 -4.67 18.11 2.82
CA ARG A 120 -5.55 18.56 3.94
C ARG A 120 -4.88 18.37 5.29
N LYS A 121 -4.27 17.20 5.50
CA LYS A 121 -3.52 16.85 6.72
C LYS A 121 -2.39 17.83 7.01
N TYR A 122 -1.63 18.19 5.98
CA TYR A 122 -0.47 19.05 6.15
C TYR A 122 -0.82 20.52 6.43
N VAL A 123 -1.98 20.98 5.94
CA VAL A 123 -2.49 22.32 6.26
C VAL A 123 -3.04 22.36 7.69
N ASP A 124 -3.76 21.33 8.13
CA ASP A 124 -4.30 21.24 9.50
C ASP A 124 -3.21 21.06 10.57
N GLU A 125 -2.14 20.30 10.30
CA GLU A 125 -1.04 20.06 11.24
C GLU A 125 -0.06 21.25 11.33
N ARG A 126 0.05 22.10 10.29
CA ARG A 126 0.83 23.35 10.34
C ARG A 126 0.14 24.48 11.09
N ALA A 127 -1.19 24.43 11.26
CA ALA A 127 -1.93 25.43 12.04
C ALA A 127 -1.64 25.36 13.55
N PHE A 128 -0.91 24.35 14.02
CA PHE A 128 -0.51 24.20 15.42
C PHE A 128 0.80 24.92 15.79
N LEU A 129 1.51 25.51 14.81
CA LEU A 129 2.82 26.16 15.02
C LEU A 129 2.81 27.69 14.86
N LEU A 130 1.64 28.34 14.95
CA LEU A 130 1.53 29.80 15.09
C LEU A 130 0.77 30.18 16.36
#